data_AF-A0A166BUD6-F1
#
_entry.id   AF-A0A166BUD6-F1
#
_cell.length_a   1.000
_cell.length_b   1.000
_cell.length_c   1.000
_cell.angle_alpha   90.00
_cell.angle_beta   90.00
_cell.angle_gamma   90.00
#
_symmetry.space_group_name_H-M   'P 1'
#
loop_
_entity.id
_entity.type
_entity.pdbx_description
1 polymer ?
#
loop_
_entity_poly.entity_id
_entity_poly.type
_entity_poly.pdbx_seq_one_letter_code
_entity_poly.pdbx_strand_id
1 'polypeptide(L)'
;MKYYKFIKDVIKYNNMDEVIELIGVEHLKTILSSLTPEDIVKPAYDNWYPCQKTGHTILNLETGKIHGLGIELNQLPLVDMIYIELFTIKENEYPIDEEELFSENEYIEFLEFKDDEPCDYAPDIVSDFCEMKGINEAERQIGMIAYNFEKNERANYNIWETKILNKYYEATNENHNPFKFSPSTI
;
A
#
# COMPACT_ATOMS: atom_id res chain seq x y z
N MET A 1 -36.98 -9.45 -1.42
CA MET A 1 -35.63 -9.59 -1.98
C MET A 1 -35.38 -8.37 -2.87
N LYS A 2 -34.71 -7.34 -2.34
CA LYS A 2 -34.46 -6.09 -3.08
C LYS A 2 -33.18 -6.29 -3.91
N TYR A 3 -33.31 -6.29 -5.22
CA TYR A 3 -32.17 -6.28 -6.13
C TYR A 3 -31.60 -4.86 -6.15
N TYR A 4 -30.38 -4.70 -5.64
CA TYR A 4 -29.62 -3.46 -5.84
C TYR A 4 -29.11 -3.45 -7.28
N LYS A 5 -29.57 -2.48 -8.06
CA LYS A 5 -29.07 -2.23 -9.41
C LYS A 5 -27.75 -1.47 -9.27
N PHE A 6 -26.63 -2.16 -9.44
CA PHE A 6 -25.30 -1.58 -9.45
C PHE A 6 -25.22 -0.55 -10.59
N ILE A 7 -24.93 0.71 -10.27
CA ILE A 7 -24.66 1.75 -11.26
C ILE A 7 -23.17 1.61 -11.58
N LYS A 8 -22.86 1.22 -12.82
CA LYS A 8 -21.50 1.13 -13.36
C LYS A 8 -21.18 2.47 -14.02
N ASP A 9 -20.03 3.05 -13.70
CA ASP A 9 -19.53 4.24 -14.39
C ASP A 9 -18.81 3.81 -15.68
N VAL A 10 -19.03 4.56 -16.78
CA VAL A 10 -18.50 4.26 -18.12
C VAL A 10 -17.52 5.36 -18.53
N ILE A 11 -16.28 4.98 -18.85
CA ILE A 11 -15.22 5.87 -19.37
C ILE A 11 -15.03 5.58 -20.87
N LYS A 12 -14.84 6.61 -21.70
CA LYS A 12 -14.63 6.54 -23.16
C LYS A 12 -13.23 6.99 -23.56
N TYR A 13 -12.35 6.05 -23.84
CA TYR A 13 -11.02 6.37 -24.38
C TYR A 13 -11.04 6.72 -25.89
N ASN A 14 -10.16 7.66 -26.28
CA ASN A 14 -10.00 8.20 -27.65
C ASN A 14 -9.94 7.12 -28.75
N ASN A 15 -10.84 7.23 -29.74
CA ASN A 15 -10.80 6.64 -31.10
C ASN A 15 -10.59 5.12 -31.28
N MET A 16 -10.69 4.33 -30.22
CA MET A 16 -11.20 2.96 -30.26
C MET A 16 -12.19 2.85 -29.11
N ASP A 17 -13.44 2.47 -29.39
CA ASP A 17 -14.53 2.37 -28.41
C ASP A 17 -14.26 1.23 -27.40
N GLU A 18 -13.26 1.40 -26.54
CA GLU A 18 -13.02 0.50 -25.41
C GLU A 18 -13.76 1.07 -24.20
N VAL A 19 -14.92 0.49 -23.94
CA VAL A 19 -15.74 0.79 -22.76
C VAL A 19 -15.18 -0.02 -21.60
N ILE A 20 -14.51 0.66 -20.68
CA ILE A 20 -14.01 0.04 -19.44
C ILE A 20 -15.09 0.24 -18.37
N GLU A 21 -15.60 -0.87 -17.82
CA GLU A 21 -16.56 -0.86 -16.72
C GLU A 21 -15.82 -0.84 -15.39
N LEU A 22 -16.10 0.17 -14.56
CA LEU A 22 -15.51 0.30 -13.23
C LEU A 22 -16.53 0.01 -12.11
N ILE A 23 -16.04 -0.38 -10.93
CA ILE A 23 -16.85 -0.50 -9.72
C ILE A 23 -17.45 0.86 -9.37
N GLY A 24 -18.74 0.90 -9.03
CA GLY A 24 -19.37 2.13 -8.58
C GLY A 24 -18.93 2.53 -7.15
N VAL A 25 -19.10 3.81 -6.82
CA VAL A 25 -18.72 4.41 -5.53
C VAL A 25 -19.25 3.65 -4.30
N GLU A 26 -20.50 3.17 -4.33
CA GLU A 26 -21.08 2.43 -3.20
C GLU A 26 -20.45 1.04 -3.02
N HIS A 27 -20.03 0.41 -4.12
CA HIS A 27 -19.25 -0.82 -4.04
C HIS A 27 -17.86 -0.52 -3.45
N LEU A 28 -17.21 0.54 -3.91
CA LEU A 28 -15.92 0.98 -3.35
C LEU A 28 -16.01 1.20 -1.83
N LYS A 29 -17.00 1.94 -1.32
CA LYS A 29 -17.20 2.10 0.14
C LYS A 29 -17.42 0.78 0.87
N THR A 30 -18.16 -0.14 0.24
CA THR A 30 -18.37 -1.49 0.81
C THR A 30 -17.05 -2.25 0.93
N ILE A 31 -16.18 -2.16 -0.08
CA ILE A 31 -14.83 -2.74 -0.01
C ILE A 31 -14.05 -2.07 1.11
N LEU A 32 -13.91 -0.74 1.09
CA LEU A 32 -13.09 0.02 2.05
C LEU A 32 -13.49 -0.24 3.52
N SER A 33 -14.79 -0.32 3.79
CA SER A 33 -15.30 -0.60 5.15
C SER A 33 -15.09 -2.04 5.62
N SER A 34 -14.83 -2.97 4.69
CA SER A 34 -14.53 -4.37 5.02
C SER A 34 -13.06 -4.63 5.32
N LEU A 35 -12.17 -3.70 4.99
CA LEU A 35 -10.72 -3.88 5.13
C LEU A 35 -10.25 -3.59 6.54
N THR A 36 -9.45 -4.51 7.08
CA THR A 36 -8.62 -4.25 8.24
C THR A 36 -7.37 -3.44 7.85
N PRO A 37 -6.71 -2.77 8.81
CA PRO A 37 -5.40 -2.15 8.58
C PRO A 37 -4.37 -3.13 8.01
N GLU A 38 -4.36 -4.38 8.46
CA GLU A 38 -3.47 -5.42 7.94
C GLU A 38 -3.77 -5.77 6.48
N ASP A 39 -5.04 -5.87 6.08
CA ASP A 39 -5.43 -6.08 4.66
C ASP A 39 -4.91 -4.97 3.74
N ILE A 40 -4.70 -3.77 4.29
CA ILE A 40 -4.20 -2.61 3.56
C ILE A 40 -2.66 -2.56 3.57
N VAL A 41 -2.01 -2.93 4.68
CA VAL A 41 -0.56 -2.79 4.82
C VAL A 41 0.20 -3.99 4.24
N LYS A 42 -0.29 -5.21 4.50
CA LYS A 42 0.40 -6.45 4.14
C LYS A 42 0.75 -6.54 2.65
N PRO A 43 -0.13 -6.18 1.69
CA PRO A 43 0.21 -6.28 0.27
C PRO A 43 1.38 -5.36 -0.13
N ALA A 44 1.46 -4.16 0.43
CA ALA A 44 2.59 -3.25 0.23
C ALA A 44 3.87 -3.82 0.83
N TYR A 45 3.81 -4.32 2.06
CA TYR A 45 4.96 -4.93 2.75
C TYR A 45 5.50 -6.14 1.97
N ASP A 46 4.63 -7.06 1.56
CA ASP A 46 5.01 -8.26 0.78
C ASP A 46 5.65 -7.92 -0.59
N ASN A 47 5.48 -6.68 -1.09
CA ASN A 47 6.00 -6.23 -2.38
C ASN A 47 7.05 -5.10 -2.27
N TRP A 48 7.41 -4.73 -1.05
CA TRP A 48 8.44 -3.75 -0.75
C TRP A 48 9.79 -4.46 -0.57
N TYR A 49 10.86 -3.80 -0.98
CA TYR A 49 12.21 -4.25 -0.69
C TYR A 49 13.09 -3.04 -0.39
N PRO A 50 13.68 -2.95 0.82
CA PRO A 50 14.43 -1.77 1.23
C PRO A 50 15.54 -1.42 0.24
N CYS A 51 15.65 -0.12 -0.05
CA CYS A 51 16.55 0.50 -1.01
C CYS A 51 16.40 0.06 -2.48
N GLN A 52 15.44 -0.82 -2.82
CA GLN A 52 15.28 -1.35 -4.18
C GLN A 52 13.91 -1.12 -4.79
N LYS A 53 12.85 -1.30 -3.99
CA LYS A 53 11.47 -1.39 -4.49
C LYS A 53 10.49 -0.75 -3.52
N THR A 54 9.80 0.29 -3.98
CA THR A 54 8.64 0.84 -3.26
C THR A 54 7.50 -0.17 -3.34
N GLY A 55 6.88 -0.49 -2.22
CA GLY A 55 5.72 -1.37 -2.15
C GLY A 55 4.43 -0.57 -2.04
N HIS A 56 3.41 -0.95 -2.80
CA HIS A 56 2.10 -0.32 -2.85
C HIS A 56 1.00 -1.34 -2.60
N THR A 57 -0.04 -0.92 -1.91
CA THR A 57 -1.33 -1.60 -1.91
C THR A 57 -2.28 -0.83 -2.81
N ILE A 58 -2.75 -1.49 -3.86
CA ILE A 58 -3.64 -0.90 -4.87
C ILE A 58 -4.99 -1.60 -4.87
N LEU A 59 -6.05 -0.85 -5.17
CA LEU A 59 -7.38 -1.38 -5.45
C LEU A 59 -7.67 -1.23 -6.95
N ASN A 60 -7.80 -2.36 -7.65
CA ASN A 60 -8.13 -2.40 -9.07
C ASN A 60 -9.61 -2.02 -9.26
N LEU A 61 -9.86 -0.94 -10.01
CA LEU A 61 -11.21 -0.38 -10.15
C LEU A 61 -12.12 -1.21 -11.08
N GLU A 62 -11.58 -2.07 -11.93
CA GLU A 62 -12.39 -2.96 -12.78
C GLU A 62 -12.93 -4.16 -12.00
N THR A 63 -12.11 -4.70 -11.10
CA THR A 63 -12.39 -5.95 -10.39
C THR A 63 -12.82 -5.75 -8.93
N GLY A 64 -12.52 -4.60 -8.34
CA GLY A 64 -12.71 -4.33 -6.91
C GLY A 64 -11.78 -5.12 -6.00
N LYS A 65 -10.68 -5.65 -6.54
CA LYS A 65 -9.72 -6.46 -5.78
C LYS A 65 -8.51 -5.65 -5.34
N ILE A 66 -7.95 -6.04 -4.19
CA ILE A 66 -6.72 -5.48 -3.65
C ILE A 66 -5.54 -6.31 -4.12
N HIS A 67 -4.47 -5.61 -4.51
CA HIS A 67 -3.22 -6.21 -4.94
C HIS A 67 -2.04 -5.47 -4.30
N GLY A 68 -0.98 -6.23 -4.05
CA GLY A 68 0.33 -5.64 -3.84
C GLY A 68 0.99 -5.38 -5.20
N LEU A 69 1.57 -4.20 -5.36
CA LEU A 69 2.39 -3.83 -6.50
C LEU A 69 3.66 -3.25 -5.94
N GLY A 70 4.82 -3.67 -6.43
CA GLY A 70 6.03 -2.92 -6.11
C GLY A 70 6.78 -2.49 -7.35
N ILE A 71 7.37 -1.31 -7.25
CA ILE A 71 7.90 -0.54 -8.34
C ILE A 71 9.35 -0.22 -8.00
N GLU A 72 10.27 -0.58 -8.90
CA GLU A 72 11.67 -0.17 -8.80
C GLU A 72 11.82 1.29 -9.23
N LEU A 73 12.88 1.97 -8.76
CA LEU A 73 13.20 3.38 -9.04
C LEU A 73 13.13 3.82 -10.52
N ASN A 74 13.29 2.88 -11.47
CA ASN A 74 13.27 3.16 -12.92
C ASN A 74 12.10 2.50 -13.67
N GLN A 75 11.16 1.88 -12.96
CA GLN A 75 9.99 1.27 -13.57
C GLN A 75 8.84 2.27 -13.62
N LEU A 76 8.21 2.40 -14.80
CA LEU A 76 6.94 3.11 -14.92
C LEU A 76 5.82 2.24 -14.34
N PRO A 77 4.80 2.84 -13.70
CA PRO A 77 3.62 2.09 -13.26
C PRO A 77 2.94 1.38 -14.44
N LEU A 78 2.31 0.24 -14.16
CA LEU A 78 1.65 -0.60 -15.17
C LEU A 78 0.61 0.23 -15.93
N VAL A 79 0.84 0.43 -17.23
CA VAL A 79 0.07 1.32 -18.12
C VAL A 79 -1.38 0.86 -18.31
N ASP A 80 -1.65 -0.44 -18.09
CA ASP A 80 -2.91 -1.09 -18.47
C ASP A 80 -3.86 -1.34 -17.29
N MET A 81 -3.62 -0.79 -16.10
CA MET A 81 -4.50 -0.99 -14.94
C MET A 81 -5.05 0.34 -14.42
N ILE A 82 -6.37 0.46 -14.36
CA ILE A 82 -7.04 1.54 -13.63
C ILE A 82 -7.16 1.12 -12.16
N TYR A 83 -6.44 1.82 -11.27
CA TYR A 83 -6.43 1.52 -9.84
C TYR A 83 -6.35 2.79 -8.99
N ILE A 84 -6.61 2.64 -7.70
CA ILE A 84 -6.31 3.65 -6.68
C ILE A 84 -5.35 3.08 -5.64
N GLU A 85 -4.42 3.90 -5.16
CA GLU A 85 -3.46 3.53 -4.11
C GLU A 85 -4.08 3.72 -2.72
N LEU A 86 -4.03 2.66 -1.91
CA LEU A 86 -4.52 2.63 -0.53
C LEU A 86 -3.41 2.90 0.49
N PHE A 87 -2.19 2.39 0.24
CA PHE A 87 -1.04 2.50 1.12
C PHE A 87 0.27 2.31 0.35
N THR A 88 1.36 2.91 0.83
CA THR A 88 2.68 2.86 0.18
C THR A 88 3.77 2.82 1.25
N ILE A 89 4.79 1.97 1.03
CA ILE A 89 6.05 1.96 1.76
C ILE A 89 7.15 2.29 0.75
N LYS A 90 7.81 3.45 0.89
CA LYS A 90 8.85 3.85 -0.06
C LYS A 90 10.11 3.01 0.09
N GLU A 91 10.88 2.86 -0.99
CA GLU A 91 12.11 2.07 -0.93
C GLU A 91 13.10 2.58 0.12
N ASN A 92 13.10 3.88 0.45
CA ASN A 92 13.99 4.48 1.42
C ASN A 92 13.37 4.64 2.81
N GLU A 93 12.17 4.12 3.04
CA GLU A 93 11.50 4.13 4.33
C GLU A 93 11.76 2.82 5.08
N TYR A 94 12.13 2.91 6.36
CA TYR A 94 12.18 1.79 7.29
C TYR A 94 11.03 2.00 8.27
N PRO A 95 9.86 1.38 8.03
CA PRO A 95 8.62 1.78 8.69
C PRO A 95 8.57 1.38 10.17
N ILE A 96 9.43 0.45 10.60
CA ILE A 96 9.61 -0.01 11.98
C ILE A 96 11.12 -0.14 12.22
N ASP A 97 11.62 0.43 13.30
CA ASP A 97 13.01 0.28 13.73
C ASP A 97 13.16 -0.82 14.81
N GLU A 98 14.40 -1.10 15.20
CA GLU A 98 14.75 -2.13 16.18
C GLU A 98 14.14 -1.86 17.56
N GLU A 99 14.08 -0.58 17.98
CA GLU A 99 13.55 -0.17 19.28
C GLU A 99 12.02 -0.30 19.33
N GLU A 100 11.35 -0.03 18.20
CA GLU A 100 9.92 -0.22 18.04
C GLU A 100 9.57 -1.72 17.93
N LEU A 101 10.34 -2.50 17.18
CA LEU A 101 10.06 -3.90 16.89
C LEU A 101 10.00 -4.80 18.14
N PHE A 102 10.82 -4.47 19.13
CA PHE A 102 11.00 -5.27 20.33
C PHE A 102 10.31 -4.63 21.54
N SER A 103 9.80 -5.46 22.45
CA SER A 103 9.47 -4.98 23.78
C SER A 103 10.73 -4.52 24.52
N GLU A 104 10.58 -3.68 25.54
CA GLU A 104 11.72 -3.12 26.29
C GLU A 104 12.73 -4.19 26.76
N ASN A 105 12.25 -5.35 27.24
CA ASN A 105 13.12 -6.45 27.65
C ASN A 105 13.78 -7.16 26.45
N GLU A 106 13.02 -7.42 25.38
CA GLU A 106 13.57 -8.03 24.15
C GLU A 106 14.63 -7.11 23.52
N TYR A 107 14.44 -5.79 23.57
CA TYR A 107 15.38 -4.82 23.04
C TYR A 107 16.69 -4.79 23.84
N ILE A 108 16.62 -4.86 25.17
CA ILE A 108 17.83 -4.99 26.02
C ILE A 108 18.59 -6.27 25.68
N GLU A 109 17.89 -7.40 25.57
CA GLU A 109 18.50 -8.68 25.17
C GLU A 109 19.10 -8.61 23.76
N PHE A 110 18.46 -7.89 22.83
CA PHE A 110 18.97 -7.65 21.49
C PHE A 110 20.24 -6.80 21.51
N LEU A 111 20.32 -5.76 22.35
CA LEU A 111 21.54 -4.95 22.51
C LEU A 111 22.71 -5.79 23.06
N GLU A 112 22.45 -6.66 24.04
CA GLU A 112 23.47 -7.59 24.55
C GLU A 112 23.93 -8.58 23.47
N PHE A 113 23.00 -9.13 22.69
CA PHE A 113 23.30 -10.01 21.55
C PHE A 113 24.14 -9.30 20.48
N LYS A 114 23.78 -8.06 20.15
CA LYS A 114 24.48 -7.21 19.17
C LYS A 114 25.90 -6.85 19.61
N ASP A 115 26.12 -6.62 20.90
CA ASP A 115 27.44 -6.30 21.44
C ASP A 115 28.38 -7.54 21.47
N ASP A 116 27.83 -8.74 21.63
CA ASP A 116 28.57 -10.00 21.67
C ASP A 116 28.98 -10.53 20.28
N GLU A 117 28.28 -10.12 19.20
CA GLU A 117 28.64 -10.41 17.80
C GLU A 117 29.30 -9.19 17.11
N PRO A 118 30.65 -9.08 17.07
CA PRO A 118 31.36 -7.88 16.62
C PRO A 118 31.42 -7.72 15.10
N CYS A 119 30.32 -7.96 14.40
CA CYS A 119 30.24 -7.76 12.96
C CYS A 119 29.49 -6.45 12.67
N ASP A 120 30.24 -5.35 12.49
CA ASP A 120 29.77 -4.06 11.94
C ASP A 120 29.09 -4.19 10.54
N TYR A 121 29.05 -5.41 9.99
CA TYR A 121 28.64 -5.76 8.64
C TYR A 121 27.69 -6.97 8.58
N ALA A 122 27.03 -7.36 9.68
CA ALA A 122 25.92 -8.31 9.62
C ALA A 122 24.66 -7.53 9.17
N PRO A 123 24.25 -7.61 7.88
CA PRO A 123 23.12 -6.83 7.39
C PRO A 123 21.78 -7.29 7.99
N ASP A 124 21.76 -8.39 8.76
CA ASP A 124 20.55 -9.10 9.15
C ASP A 124 20.51 -9.52 10.63
N ILE A 125 21.24 -8.81 11.51
CA ILE A 125 21.34 -9.16 12.94
C ILE A 125 19.98 -9.18 13.66
N VAL A 126 19.02 -8.40 13.16
CA VAL A 126 17.63 -8.39 13.64
C VAL A 126 16.95 -9.72 13.32
N SER A 127 17.08 -10.21 12.09
CA SER A 127 16.53 -11.51 11.69
C SER A 127 17.17 -12.66 12.47
N ASP A 128 18.49 -12.62 12.68
CA ASP A 128 19.21 -13.64 13.45
C ASP A 128 18.70 -13.70 14.91
N PHE A 129 18.52 -12.54 15.55
CA PHE A 129 17.94 -12.47 16.89
C PHE A 129 16.48 -12.95 16.91
N CYS A 130 15.68 -12.56 15.93
CA CYS A 130 14.30 -13.02 15.80
C CYS A 130 14.22 -14.54 15.64
N GLU A 131 15.06 -15.15 14.80
CA GLU A 131 15.13 -16.59 14.63
C GLU A 131 15.53 -17.29 15.94
N MET A 132 16.56 -16.79 16.63
CA MET A 132 17.00 -17.32 17.92
C MET A 132 15.88 -17.29 18.98
N LYS A 133 15.07 -16.23 19.00
CA LYS A 133 13.98 -16.04 19.96
C LYS A 133 12.65 -16.68 19.51
N GLY A 134 12.58 -17.21 18.29
CA GLY A 134 11.35 -17.74 17.71
C GLY A 134 10.30 -16.66 17.42
N ILE A 135 10.74 -15.43 17.12
CA ILE A 135 9.91 -14.30 16.76
C ILE A 135 9.67 -14.32 15.25
N ASN A 136 8.41 -14.24 14.82
CA ASN A 136 8.07 -14.01 13.42
C ASN A 136 8.20 -12.52 13.11
N GLU A 137 9.38 -12.11 12.63
CA GLU A 137 9.70 -10.72 12.33
C GLU A 137 8.69 -10.07 11.38
N ALA A 138 8.41 -10.72 10.24
CA ALA A 138 7.52 -10.16 9.22
C ALA A 138 6.09 -9.94 9.75
N GLU A 139 5.54 -10.92 10.48
CA GLU A 139 4.21 -10.79 11.09
C GLU A 139 4.18 -9.66 12.12
N ARG A 140 5.24 -9.52 12.93
CA ARG A 140 5.34 -8.44 13.92
C ARG A 140 5.46 -7.07 13.25
N GLN A 141 6.32 -6.93 12.25
CA GLN A 141 6.45 -5.70 11.48
C GLN A 141 5.12 -5.33 10.82
N ILE A 142 4.45 -6.26 10.12
CA ILE A 142 3.14 -6.01 9.52
C ILE A 142 2.13 -5.53 10.58
N GLY A 143 2.05 -6.20 11.73
CA GLY A 143 1.14 -5.82 12.81
C GLY A 143 1.41 -4.41 13.36
N MET A 144 2.69 -4.04 13.50
CA MET A 144 3.08 -2.72 13.96
C MET A 144 2.83 -1.62 12.92
N ILE A 145 3.13 -1.88 11.65
CA ILE A 145 2.83 -0.94 10.56
C ILE A 145 1.30 -0.76 10.45
N ALA A 146 0.53 -1.83 10.58
CA ALA A 146 -0.93 -1.78 10.61
C ALA A 146 -1.46 -0.94 11.79
N TYR A 147 -0.88 -1.08 12.98
CA TYR A 147 -1.20 -0.25 14.14
C TYR A 147 -0.87 1.23 13.89
N ASN A 148 0.31 1.52 13.35
CA ASN A 148 0.74 2.88 13.01
C ASN A 148 -0.15 3.50 11.93
N PHE A 149 -0.55 2.73 10.91
CA PHE A 149 -1.48 3.17 9.89
C PHE A 149 -2.86 3.50 10.46
N GLU A 150 -3.42 2.64 11.31
CA GLU A 150 -4.70 2.91 11.97
C GLU A 150 -4.63 4.16 12.87
N LYS A 151 -3.53 4.33 13.60
CA LYS A 151 -3.34 5.46 14.52
C LYS A 151 -3.07 6.80 13.82
N ASN A 152 -2.39 6.79 12.67
CA ASN A 152 -1.88 8.01 12.05
C ASN A 152 -2.66 8.40 10.78
N GLU A 153 -2.99 7.43 9.93
CA GLU A 153 -3.65 7.68 8.65
C GLU A 153 -5.16 7.43 8.71
N ARG A 154 -5.57 6.34 9.38
CA ARG A 154 -6.98 5.92 9.49
C ARG A 154 -7.63 6.28 10.81
N ALA A 155 -6.99 7.12 11.62
CA ALA A 155 -7.49 7.56 12.93
C ALA A 155 -8.92 8.12 12.87
N ASN A 156 -9.24 8.75 11.74
CA ASN A 156 -10.60 9.11 11.36
C ASN A 156 -10.94 8.44 10.03
N TYR A 157 -11.63 7.31 10.09
CA TYR A 157 -12.05 6.54 8.93
C TYR A 157 -12.78 7.38 7.88
N ASN A 158 -13.66 8.30 8.28
CA ASN A 158 -14.42 9.12 7.31
C ASN A 158 -13.51 10.08 6.53
N ILE A 159 -12.49 10.64 7.18
CA ILE A 159 -11.49 11.49 6.52
C ILE A 159 -10.65 10.66 5.56
N TRP A 160 -10.22 9.48 6.00
CA TRP A 160 -9.46 8.55 5.16
C TRP A 160 -10.28 8.09 3.94
N GLU A 161 -11.52 7.62 4.14
CA GLU A 161 -12.44 7.22 3.07
C GLU A 161 -12.65 8.37 2.08
N THR A 162 -12.85 9.60 2.56
CA THR A 162 -13.00 10.78 1.68
C THR A 162 -11.77 11.01 0.81
N LYS A 163 -10.56 10.84 1.35
CA LYS A 163 -9.32 10.93 0.55
C LYS A 163 -9.29 9.87 -0.55
N ILE A 164 -9.67 8.63 -0.24
CA ILE A 164 -9.71 7.54 -1.23
C ILE A 164 -10.80 7.77 -2.29
N LEU A 165 -11.97 8.28 -1.90
CA LEU A 165 -13.03 8.66 -2.83
C LEU A 165 -12.58 9.78 -3.78
N ASN A 166 -11.82 10.76 -3.30
CA ASN A 166 -11.24 11.78 -4.16
C ASN A 166 -10.28 11.17 -5.19
N LYS A 167 -9.41 10.24 -4.79
CA LYS A 167 -8.55 9.49 -5.72
C LYS A 167 -9.36 8.72 -6.76
N TYR A 168 -10.46 8.09 -6.35
CA TYR A 168 -11.38 7.41 -7.27
C TYR A 168 -11.94 8.40 -8.30
N TYR A 169 -12.49 9.54 -7.85
CA TYR A 169 -13.03 10.54 -8.78
C TYR A 169 -11.97 11.14 -9.70
N GLU A 170 -10.72 11.30 -9.25
CA GLU A 170 -9.60 11.73 -10.10
C GLU A 170 -9.25 10.69 -11.15
N ALA A 171 -9.23 9.41 -10.78
CA ALA A 171 -8.96 8.30 -11.69
C ALA A 171 -10.10 8.09 -12.71
N THR A 172 -11.35 8.38 -12.34
CA THR A 172 -12.52 8.16 -13.20
C THR A 172 -13.00 9.39 -13.98
N ASN A 173 -12.61 10.61 -13.60
CA ASN A 173 -13.00 11.83 -14.32
C ASN A 173 -12.02 12.15 -15.46
N GLU A 174 -12.51 11.99 -16.68
CA GLU A 174 -11.85 12.11 -17.98
C GLU A 174 -11.32 13.51 -18.38
N ASN A 175 -11.08 14.45 -17.46
CA ASN A 175 -10.74 15.83 -17.85
C ASN A 175 -9.40 16.43 -17.40
N HIS A 176 -8.65 15.98 -16.39
CA HIS A 176 -7.38 16.66 -16.02
C HIS A 176 -6.32 15.68 -15.48
N ASN A 177 -5.63 14.98 -16.38
CA ASN A 177 -4.28 14.46 -16.08
C ASN A 177 -3.26 15.56 -16.43
N PRO A 178 -2.61 16.22 -15.45
CA PRO A 178 -1.69 17.34 -15.71
C PRO A 178 -0.37 16.92 -16.36
N PHE A 179 -0.13 15.63 -16.58
CA PHE A 179 1.06 15.15 -17.31
C PHE A 179 0.81 14.89 -18.80
N LYS A 180 -0.38 15.15 -19.34
CA LYS A 180 -0.58 15.26 -20.79
C LYS A 180 -0.10 16.64 -21.28
N PHE A 181 1.20 16.76 -21.53
CA PHE A 181 1.71 17.82 -22.40
C PHE A 181 1.24 17.53 -23.82
N SER A 182 0.23 18.27 -24.29
CA SER A 182 -0.05 18.38 -25.71
C SER A 182 1.08 19.19 -26.35
N PRO A 183 1.83 18.66 -27.34
CA PRO A 183 2.74 19.48 -28.13
C PRO A 183 1.88 20.44 -28.95
N SER A 184 1.82 21.69 -28.52
CA SER A 184 1.23 22.78 -29.30
C SER A 184 2.02 22.89 -30.59
N THR A 185 1.35 22.57 -31.69
CA THR A 185 1.85 22.82 -33.04
C THR A 185 1.71 24.32 -33.33
N ILE A 186 2.74 24.83 -34.02
CA ILE A 186 2.98 26.19 -34.55
C ILE A 186 3.77 27.10 -33.61
#